data_AF-A0A2E0HJB9-F1
#
_entry.id   AF-A0A2E0HJB9-F1
#
_cell.length_a   1.000
_cell.length_b   1.000
_cell.length_c   1.000
_cell.angle_alpha   90.00
_cell.angle_beta   90.00
_cell.angle_gamma   90.00
#
_symmetry.space_group_name_H-M   'P 1'
#
loop_
_entity.id
_entity.type
_entity.pdbx_description
1 polymer ?
#
loop_
_entity_poly.entity_id
_entity_poly.type
_entity_poly.pdbx_seq_one_letter_code
_entity_poly.pdbx_strand_id
1 'polypeptide(L)'
;MTQLSFSEYYAMQKNEGGTVFAMLSLDLNNADESQRSEFNQALEKSKWQKIEGITTTWKRSFQAGISESDIVKAAESDVKKAAMSSGIGEYKAAVNVGYGPREFK
;
A
#
# COMPACT_ATOMS: atom_id res chain seq x y z
N MET A 1 -14.26 -10.94 -30.93
CA MET A 1 -13.78 -10.87 -29.53
C MET A 1 -14.36 -9.62 -28.92
N THR A 2 -15.22 -9.77 -27.90
CA THR A 2 -15.84 -8.64 -27.21
C THR A 2 -14.84 -8.10 -26.18
N GLN A 3 -14.51 -6.82 -26.26
CA GLN A 3 -13.62 -6.18 -25.29
C GLN A 3 -14.42 -5.92 -24.00
N LEU A 4 -13.92 -6.42 -22.87
CA LEU A 4 -14.54 -6.18 -21.56
C LEU A 4 -14.42 -4.69 -21.19
N SER A 5 -15.46 -4.13 -20.57
CA SER A 5 -15.36 -2.83 -19.92
C SER A 5 -14.43 -2.90 -18.71
N PHE A 6 -13.91 -1.74 -18.28
CA PHE A 6 -13.06 -1.67 -17.08
C PHE A 6 -13.75 -2.27 -15.85
N SER A 7 -15.05 -2.01 -15.64
CA SER A 7 -15.79 -2.55 -14.51
C SER A 7 -15.93 -4.07 -14.55
N GLU A 8 -16.14 -4.66 -15.73
CA GLU A 8 -16.26 -6.10 -15.90
C GLU A 8 -14.93 -6.81 -15.69
N TYR A 9 -13.83 -6.23 -16.20
CA TYR A 9 -12.49 -6.72 -15.94
C TYR A 9 -12.15 -6.70 -14.44
N TYR A 10 -12.50 -5.62 -13.74
CA TYR A 10 -12.31 -5.51 -12.29
C TYR A 10 -13.12 -6.53 -11.50
N ALA A 11 -14.39 -6.74 -11.87
CA ALA A 11 -15.23 -7.75 -11.24
C ALA A 11 -14.68 -9.17 -11.46
N MET A 12 -14.15 -9.45 -12.65
CA MET A 12 -13.53 -10.73 -12.97
C MET A 12 -12.25 -10.97 -12.16
N GLN A 13 -11.34 -9.99 -12.09
CA GLN A 13 -10.10 -10.08 -11.31
C GLN A 13 -10.35 -10.27 -9.82
N LYS A 14 -11.40 -9.64 -9.29
CA LYS A 14 -11.83 -9.83 -7.89
C LYS A 14 -12.29 -11.26 -7.61
N ASN A 15 -12.86 -11.94 -8.62
CA ASN A 15 -13.45 -13.27 -8.48
C ASN A 15 -12.49 -14.42 -8.86
N GLU A 16 -11.47 -14.17 -9.68
CA GLU A 16 -10.54 -15.19 -10.21
C GLU A 16 -9.26 -15.40 -9.40
N GLY A 17 -9.18 -14.85 -8.18
CA GLY A 17 -8.00 -15.02 -7.35
C GLY A 17 -6.82 -14.10 -7.72
N GLY A 18 -7.10 -13.00 -8.44
CA GLY A 18 -6.08 -12.00 -8.79
C GLY A 18 -5.42 -11.39 -7.55
N THR A 19 -4.13 -11.08 -7.64
CA THR A 19 -3.42 -10.42 -6.55
C THR A 19 -4.00 -9.03 -6.30
N VAL A 20 -4.34 -8.75 -5.05
CA VAL A 20 -4.77 -7.42 -4.60
C VAL A 20 -3.55 -6.69 -4.09
N PHE A 21 -3.40 -5.42 -4.47
CA PHE A 21 -2.29 -4.60 -4.02
C PHE A 21 -2.81 -3.35 -3.34
N ALA A 22 -2.14 -2.93 -2.27
CA ALA A 22 -2.28 -1.58 -1.74
C ALA A 22 -1.04 -0.77 -2.15
N MET A 23 -1.29 0.46 -2.60
CA MET A 23 -0.27 1.48 -2.78
C MET A 23 -0.48 2.56 -1.74
N LEU A 24 0.57 2.84 -0.97
CA LEU A 24 0.57 3.79 0.11
C LEU A 24 1.48 4.96 -0.27
N SER A 25 0.98 6.18 -0.18
CA SER A 25 1.78 7.41 -0.31
C SER A 25 1.83 8.10 1.04
N LEU A 26 3.03 8.50 1.47
CA LEU A 26 3.27 9.05 2.79
C LEU A 26 4.04 10.36 2.73
N ASP A 27 3.68 11.26 3.63
CA ASP A 27 4.47 12.43 3.95
C ASP A 27 4.74 12.46 5.46
N LEU A 28 6.01 12.37 5.83
CA LEU A 28 6.48 12.35 7.21
C LEU A 28 7.01 13.75 7.55
N ASN A 29 6.10 14.65 7.90
CA ASN A 29 6.43 16.04 8.18
C ASN A 29 7.34 16.13 9.42
N ASN A 30 8.35 16.99 9.37
CA ASN A 30 9.26 17.25 10.48
C ASN A 30 10.05 16.03 11.01
N ALA A 31 10.05 14.90 10.29
CA ALA A 31 10.83 13.72 10.66
C ALA A 31 12.29 13.84 10.23
N ASP A 32 13.21 13.57 11.15
CA ASP A 32 14.65 13.48 10.86
C ASP A 32 15.01 12.16 10.15
N GLU A 33 16.29 12.02 9.77
CA GLU A 33 16.78 10.84 9.05
C GLU A 33 16.68 9.55 9.88
N SER A 34 16.92 9.61 11.19
CA SER A 34 16.83 8.45 12.09
C SER A 34 15.39 7.98 12.20
N GLN A 35 14.46 8.91 12.45
CA GLN A 35 13.02 8.63 12.52
C GLN A 35 12.50 8.06 11.21
N ARG A 36 12.91 8.62 10.06
CA ARG A 36 12.55 8.09 8.74
C ARG A 36 13.08 6.67 8.54
N SER A 37 14.32 6.41 8.96
CA SER A 37 14.93 5.08 8.86
C SER A 37 14.14 4.06 9.67
N GLU A 38 13.83 4.37 10.93
CA GLU A 38 13.05 3.50 11.82
C GLU A 38 11.62 3.27 11.29
N PHE A 39 10.96 4.33 10.81
CA PHE A 39 9.64 4.23 10.20
C PHE A 39 9.63 3.30 8.99
N ASN A 40 10.61 3.47 8.09
CA ASN A 40 10.75 2.65 6.89
C ASN A 40 10.98 1.17 7.26
N GLN A 41 11.84 0.89 8.24
CA GLN A 41 12.09 -0.47 8.74
C GLN A 41 10.82 -1.10 9.34
N ALA A 42 9.99 -0.31 10.03
CA ALA A 42 8.71 -0.79 10.56
C ALA A 42 7.75 -1.19 9.43
N LEU A 43 7.66 -0.40 8.37
CA LEU A 43 6.85 -0.75 7.19
C LEU A 43 7.34 -2.01 6.48
N GLU A 44 8.66 -2.15 6.31
CA GLU A 44 9.26 -3.35 5.71
C GLU A 44 8.96 -4.63 6.52
N LYS A 45 9.00 -4.54 7.85
CA LYS A 45 8.56 -5.64 8.75
C LYS A 45 7.10 -6.01 8.53
N SER A 46 6.24 -5.03 8.23
CA SER A 46 4.85 -5.23 7.81
C SER A 46 4.69 -5.61 6.32
N LYS A 47 5.76 -6.03 5.64
CA LYS A 47 5.78 -6.50 4.25
C LYS A 47 5.45 -5.43 3.20
N TRP A 48 5.54 -4.15 3.57
CA TRP A 48 5.53 -3.08 2.59
C TRP A 48 6.87 -3.02 1.87
N GLN A 49 6.83 -2.78 0.57
CA GLN A 49 7.99 -2.64 -0.29
C GLN A 49 8.01 -1.22 -0.83
N LYS A 50 9.14 -0.54 -0.67
CA LYS A 50 9.31 0.80 -1.23
C LYS A 50 9.34 0.71 -2.76
N ILE A 51 8.71 1.68 -3.44
CA ILE A 51 8.79 1.77 -4.90
C ILE A 51 10.14 2.39 -5.26
N GLU A 52 10.89 1.71 -6.12
CA GLU A 52 12.20 2.19 -6.58
C GLU A 52 12.08 3.56 -7.26
N GLY A 53 12.98 4.48 -6.92
CA GLY A 53 12.95 5.86 -7.42
C GLY A 53 11.91 6.78 -6.77
N ILE A 54 11.04 6.28 -5.88
CA ILE A 54 10.01 7.09 -5.20
C ILE A 54 10.18 6.99 -3.67
N THR A 55 10.54 8.10 -3.05
CA THR A 55 10.92 8.12 -1.62
C THR A 55 9.73 8.04 -0.65
N THR A 56 8.53 8.34 -1.12
CA THR A 56 7.29 8.49 -0.34
C THR A 56 6.28 7.38 -0.57
N THR A 57 6.51 6.48 -1.54
CA THR A 57 5.50 5.50 -1.97
C THR A 57 5.92 4.07 -1.71
N TRP A 58 4.97 3.28 -1.24
CA TRP A 58 5.11 1.89 -0.85
C TRP A 58 4.03 1.04 -1.50
N LYS A 59 4.31 -0.25 -1.69
CA LYS A 59 3.34 -1.23 -2.16
C LYS A 59 3.32 -2.47 -1.26
N ARG A 60 2.18 -3.11 -1.14
CA ARG A 60 2.04 -4.41 -0.48
C ARG A 60 1.02 -5.26 -1.22
N SER A 61 1.35 -6.53 -1.42
CA SER A 61 0.45 -7.53 -1.99
C SER A 61 -0.34 -8.22 -0.88
N PHE A 62 -1.60 -8.50 -1.16
CA PHE A 62 -2.51 -9.22 -0.29
C PHE A 62 -3.02 -10.48 -0.99
N GLN A 63 -3.40 -11.47 -0.18
CA GLN A 63 -4.08 -12.65 -0.70
C GLN A 63 -5.40 -12.26 -1.35
N ALA A 64 -5.79 -13.01 -2.37
CA ALA A 64 -7.10 -12.84 -2.98
C ALA A 64 -8.21 -13.12 -1.95
N GLY A 65 -9.36 -12.46 -2.14
CA GLY A 65 -10.53 -12.60 -1.26
C GLY A 65 -10.51 -11.71 -0.01
N ILE A 66 -9.40 -11.04 0.30
CA ILE A 66 -9.39 -10.00 1.34
C ILE A 66 -10.20 -8.79 0.86
N SER A 67 -11.07 -8.28 1.73
CA SER A 67 -11.88 -7.11 1.41
C SER A 67 -11.02 -5.85 1.33
N GLU A 68 -11.41 -4.92 0.45
CA GLU A 68 -10.76 -3.61 0.36
C GLU A 68 -10.74 -2.89 1.72
N SER A 69 -11.84 -2.96 2.48
CA SER A 69 -11.91 -2.37 3.81
C SER A 69 -10.91 -2.94 4.81
N ASP A 70 -10.63 -4.25 4.73
CA ASP A 70 -9.64 -4.87 5.63
C ASP A 70 -8.21 -4.51 5.22
N ILE A 71 -7.97 -4.35 3.91
CA ILE A 71 -6.68 -3.86 3.39
C ILE A 71 -6.43 -2.42 3.86
N VAL A 72 -7.43 -1.54 3.76
CA VAL A 72 -7.33 -0.14 4.22
C VAL A 72 -7.05 -0.11 5.73
N LYS A 73 -7.81 -0.86 6.54
CA LYS A 73 -7.56 -0.95 8.00
C LYS A 73 -6.18 -1.49 8.33
N ALA A 74 -5.70 -2.48 7.59
CA ALA A 74 -4.35 -3.02 7.77
C ALA A 74 -3.29 -1.96 7.47
N ALA A 75 -3.45 -1.21 6.38
CA ALA A 75 -2.54 -0.12 6.02
C ALA A 75 -2.53 1.00 7.07
N GLU A 76 -3.70 1.43 7.55
CA GLU A 76 -3.81 2.43 8.63
C GLU A 76 -3.12 1.95 9.92
N SER A 77 -3.34 0.68 10.29
CA SER A 77 -2.74 0.08 11.48
C SER A 77 -1.22 0.00 11.37
N ASP A 78 -0.69 -0.41 10.22
CA ASP A 78 0.74 -0.50 9.95
C ASP A 78 1.41 0.88 10.00
N VAL A 79 0.82 1.88 9.34
CA VAL A 79 1.34 3.27 9.34
C VAL A 79 1.33 3.84 10.75
N LYS A 80 0.25 3.65 11.51
CA LYS A 80 0.16 4.14 12.89
C LYS A 80 1.21 3.48 13.78
N LYS A 81 1.43 2.17 13.66
CA LYS A 81 2.46 1.46 14.42
C LYS A 81 3.86 1.94 14.04
N ALA A 82 4.14 2.13 12.76
CA ALA A 82 5.40 2.65 12.28
C ALA A 82 5.67 4.05 12.86
N ALA A 83 4.69 4.96 12.78
CA ALA A 83 4.78 6.31 13.33
C ALA A 83 5.06 6.31 14.84
N MET A 84 4.34 5.47 15.60
CA MET A 84 4.54 5.33 17.04
C MET A 84 5.94 4.79 17.36
N SER A 85 6.42 3.79 16.63
CA SER A 85 7.73 3.18 16.88
C SER A 85 8.91 4.07 16.54
N SER A 86 8.73 5.02 15.60
CA SER A 86 9.76 5.94 15.15
C SER A 86 9.65 7.34 15.78
N GLY A 87 8.74 7.52 16.75
CA GLY A 87 8.51 8.83 17.39
C GLY A 87 7.98 9.93 16.46
N ILE A 88 7.33 9.59 15.34
CA ILE A 88 6.77 10.57 14.40
C ILE A 88 5.37 10.95 14.85
N GLY A 89 5.20 12.21 15.29
CA GLY A 89 3.92 12.74 15.76
C GLY A 89 2.99 13.21 14.64
N GLU A 90 3.54 13.61 13.49
CA GLU A 90 2.77 14.17 12.37
C GLU A 90 3.10 13.49 11.06
N TYR A 91 2.07 12.98 10.38
CA TYR A 91 2.20 12.40 9.05
C TYR A 91 0.90 12.56 8.26
N LYS A 92 1.01 12.50 6.93
CA LYS A 92 -0.12 12.36 6.01
C LYS A 92 0.02 11.03 5.26
N ALA A 93 -1.08 10.33 5.09
CA ALA A 93 -1.12 9.06 4.40
C ALA A 93 -2.29 9.00 3.44
N ALA A 94 -2.07 8.42 2.26
CA ALA A 94 -3.12 8.06 1.32
C ALA A 94 -2.90 6.62 0.87
N VAL A 95 -3.96 5.83 0.81
CA VAL A 95 -3.91 4.44 0.34
C VAL A 95 -4.84 4.27 -0.85
N ASN A 96 -4.36 3.58 -1.88
CA ASN A 96 -5.17 3.10 -2.99
C ASN A 96 -5.11 1.59 -3.05
N VAL A 97 -6.25 0.94 -3.26
CA VAL A 97 -6.34 -0.52 -3.43
C VAL A 97 -6.63 -0.82 -4.90
N GLY A 98 -5.84 -1.73 -5.47
CA GLY A 98 -5.93 -2.15 -6.85
C GLY A 98 -5.94 -3.67 -6.99
N TYR A 99 -6.43 -4.15 -8.14
CA TYR A 99 -6.56 -5.57 -8.46
C TYR A 99 -5.78 -5.88 -9.75
N GLY A 100 -4.96 -6.93 -9.74
CA GLY A 100 -4.25 -7.47 -10.91
C GLY A 100 -3.02 -6.67 -11.38
N PRO A 101 -2.19 -7.25 -12.28
CA PRO A 101 -0.98 -6.59 -12.77
C PRO A 101 -1.34 -5.41 -13.69
N ARG A 102 -0.72 -4.26 -13.44
CA ARG A 102 -0.61 -3.17 -14.42
C ARG A 102 0.86 -3.05 -14.83
N GLU A 103 1.25 -3.82 -15.83
CA GLU A 103 2.52 -3.62 -16.53
C GLU A 103 2.27 -2.73 -17.74
N PHE A 104 3.05 -1.66 -17.86
CA PHE A 104 3.10 -0.83 -19.06
C PHE A 104 4.58 -0.56 -19.39
N LYS A 105 4.90 -0.54 -20.69
CA LYS A 105 6.21 -0.15 -21.23
C LYS A 105 6.12 1.27 -21.76
#